data_AF-A0A0D2BFM5-F1
#
_entry.id   AF-A0A0D2BFM5-F1
#
_cell.length_a   1.000
_cell.length_b   1.000
_cell.length_c   1.000
_cell.angle_alpha   90.00
_cell.angle_beta   90.00
_cell.angle_gamma   90.00
#
_symmetry.space_group_name_H-M   'P 1'
#
loop_
_entity.id
_entity.type
_entity.pdbx_description
1 polymer ?
#
loop_
_entity_poly.entity_id
_entity_poly.type
_entity_poly.pdbx_seq_one_letter_code
_entity_poly.pdbx_strand_id
1 'polypeptide(L)'
;MRLLRLSALALAAGSAHGYLDTSPFFMFSTSELLNPDSQLQSASNLVSNVAVSLSTCPSDYYILVTQSGVSSHDYESIKNTPVLAQALSGHSARGIRSSMVVPDVTGSIDSSSWTDLLRSKCGVQVTEIDGSKGAIPATIPSAPRLLKVTLPKPSSQRQTDLAHNDAFFASVLDMLPTQSYTVLYTTTRAGAVEVVESVEYDVESQLQESLHIDLKRDLGLVVRAGNGTKNNQTMIDGPLFDKYQFFTPGIFMGLLVSFLLFSILYVGVSALASLQVTYAAFDKEMGQLAAKKQQ
;
A
#
# COMPACT_ATOMS: atom_id res chain seq x y z
N MET A 1 -40.76 -3.88 -0.88
CA MET A 1 -39.56 -3.06 -0.57
C MET A 1 -38.36 -3.87 -0.01
N ARG A 2 -38.22 -5.17 -0.35
CA ARG A 2 -37.07 -6.01 0.09
C ARG A 2 -35.94 -6.12 -0.95
N LEU A 3 -36.22 -5.76 -2.21
CA LEU A 3 -35.26 -5.86 -3.31
C LEU A 3 -34.23 -4.71 -3.34
N LEU A 4 -34.61 -3.50 -2.88
CA LEU A 4 -33.73 -2.33 -2.82
C LEU A 4 -32.61 -2.42 -1.75
N ARG A 5 -32.77 -3.29 -0.74
CA ARG A 5 -31.75 -3.46 0.31
C ARG A 5 -30.67 -4.48 -0.08
N LEU A 6 -30.96 -5.39 -1.02
CA LEU A 6 -30.00 -6.37 -1.53
C LEU A 6 -29.07 -5.75 -2.58
N SER A 7 -29.54 -4.76 -3.34
CA SER A 7 -28.70 -4.05 -4.33
C SER A 7 -27.61 -3.19 -3.71
N ALA A 8 -27.79 -2.69 -2.48
CA ALA A 8 -26.77 -1.87 -1.80
C ALA A 8 -25.57 -2.68 -1.27
N LEU A 9 -25.77 -3.97 -0.92
CA LEU A 9 -24.70 -4.83 -0.45
C LEU A 9 -23.82 -5.35 -1.60
N ALA A 10 -24.41 -5.57 -2.77
CA ALA A 10 -23.67 -6.02 -3.96
C ALA A 10 -22.71 -4.95 -4.50
N LEU A 11 -23.02 -3.65 -4.36
CA LEU A 11 -22.10 -2.57 -4.74
C LEU A 11 -20.90 -2.43 -3.77
N ALA A 12 -21.02 -2.86 -2.51
CA ALA A 12 -19.93 -2.78 -1.54
C ALA A 12 -18.95 -3.96 -1.62
N ALA A 13 -19.35 -5.09 -2.22
CA ALA A 13 -18.50 -6.26 -2.42
C ALA A 13 -17.48 -6.08 -3.57
N GLY A 14 -17.71 -5.13 -4.48
CA GLY A 14 -16.80 -4.87 -5.61
C GLY A 14 -15.52 -4.12 -5.24
N SER A 15 -15.48 -3.45 -4.08
CA SER A 15 -14.39 -2.56 -3.67
C SER A 15 -13.32 -3.20 -2.75
N ALA A 16 -13.35 -4.52 -2.53
CA ALA A 16 -12.38 -5.22 -1.70
C ALA A 16 -11.23 -5.90 -2.48
N HIS A 17 -10.98 -5.47 -3.73
CA HIS A 17 -9.78 -5.84 -4.49
C HIS A 17 -8.65 -4.84 -4.22
N GLY A 18 -8.20 -4.75 -2.97
CA GLY A 18 -7.03 -3.96 -2.61
C GLY A 18 -5.95 -4.89 -2.09
N TYR A 19 -4.71 -4.76 -2.55
CA TYR A 19 -3.50 -5.39 -1.97
C TYR A 19 -3.17 -6.85 -2.36
N LEU A 20 -3.95 -7.51 -3.22
CA LEU A 20 -3.53 -8.85 -3.71
C LEU A 20 -2.36 -8.78 -4.70
N ASP A 21 -2.26 -7.70 -5.48
CA ASP A 21 -1.24 -7.53 -6.52
C ASP A 21 -0.35 -6.30 -6.29
N THR A 22 -0.04 -5.99 -5.03
CA THR A 22 0.90 -4.91 -4.70
C THR A 22 2.28 -5.44 -4.36
N SER A 23 3.30 -4.68 -4.76
CA SER A 23 4.71 -4.95 -4.45
C SER A 23 5.37 -3.67 -3.95
N PRO A 24 6.25 -3.75 -2.94
CA PRO A 24 6.93 -2.56 -2.42
C PRO A 24 8.02 -2.07 -3.38
N PHE A 25 8.19 -0.76 -3.42
CA PHE A 25 9.29 -0.10 -4.11
C PHE A 25 10.07 0.78 -3.14
N PHE A 26 11.39 0.74 -3.26
CA PHE A 26 12.28 1.56 -2.46
C PHE A 26 13.24 2.33 -3.37
N MET A 27 13.52 3.58 -3.02
CA MET A 27 14.51 4.38 -3.71
C MET A 27 15.27 5.21 -2.70
N PHE A 28 16.58 5.33 -2.86
CA PHE A 28 17.38 6.22 -2.04
C PHE A 28 18.59 6.72 -2.81
N SER A 29 19.04 7.92 -2.46
CA SER A 29 20.13 8.59 -3.13
C SER A 29 20.97 9.40 -2.16
N THR A 30 22.25 9.51 -2.51
CA THR A 30 23.22 10.40 -1.87
C THR A 30 23.09 11.85 -2.32
N SER A 31 22.29 12.10 -3.36
CA SER A 31 21.89 13.43 -3.82
C SER A 31 20.48 13.79 -3.32
N GLU A 32 20.16 15.09 -3.27
CA GLU A 32 18.81 15.55 -2.93
C GLU A 32 17.87 15.33 -4.12
N LEU A 33 16.87 14.46 -3.92
CA LEU A 33 15.83 14.17 -4.90
C LEU A 33 14.48 14.65 -4.38
N LEU A 34 13.67 15.21 -5.28
CA LEU A 34 12.28 15.54 -4.99
C LEU A 34 11.46 14.25 -5.05
N ASN A 35 11.07 13.74 -3.88
CA ASN A 35 10.32 12.49 -3.77
C ASN A 35 8.89 12.79 -3.33
N PRO A 36 7.86 12.34 -4.06
CA PRO A 36 6.48 12.47 -3.61
C PRO A 36 6.20 11.53 -2.45
N ASP A 37 5.69 12.06 -1.33
CA ASP A 37 5.22 11.28 -0.19
C ASP A 37 3.85 10.67 -0.51
N SER A 38 3.83 9.39 -0.87
CA SER A 38 2.57 8.66 -1.08
C SER A 38 2.75 7.18 -0.76
N GLN A 39 1.82 6.64 0.02
CA GLN A 39 1.84 5.24 0.44
C GLN A 39 1.36 4.27 -0.65
N LEU A 40 0.59 4.76 -1.62
CA LEU A 40 0.03 3.99 -2.73
C LEU A 40 0.28 4.73 -4.05
N GLN A 41 0.88 4.05 -5.02
CA GLN A 41 1.01 4.55 -6.39
C GLN A 41 0.78 3.43 -7.40
N SER A 42 0.27 3.79 -8.58
CA SER A 42 0.31 2.92 -9.75
C SER A 42 1.72 2.86 -10.32
N ALA A 43 2.13 1.70 -10.86
CA ALA A 43 3.43 1.51 -11.47
C ALA A 43 3.75 2.56 -12.56
N SER A 44 2.79 2.95 -13.39
CA SER A 44 2.98 3.97 -14.45
C SER A 44 3.35 5.36 -13.89
N ASN A 45 2.59 5.84 -12.90
CA ASN A 45 2.87 7.10 -12.21
C ASN A 45 4.25 7.06 -11.52
N LEU A 46 4.56 5.96 -10.83
CA LEU A 46 5.86 5.78 -10.19
C LEU A 46 7.01 5.85 -11.20
N VAL A 47 6.91 5.10 -12.31
CA VAL A 47 7.91 5.10 -13.39
C VAL A 47 8.12 6.50 -13.95
N SER A 48 7.03 7.24 -14.21
CA SER A 48 7.11 8.61 -14.74
C SER A 48 7.71 9.61 -13.75
N ASN A 49 7.35 9.53 -12.46
CA ASN A 49 7.86 10.43 -11.42
C ASN A 49 9.36 10.20 -11.19
N VAL A 50 9.77 8.95 -11.10
CA VAL A 50 11.18 8.57 -10.97
C VAL A 50 11.97 8.99 -12.22
N ALA A 51 11.40 8.80 -13.42
CA ALA A 51 12.03 9.24 -14.67
C ALA A 51 12.30 10.75 -14.71
N VAL A 52 11.39 11.58 -14.19
CA VAL A 52 11.60 13.04 -14.08
C VAL A 52 12.78 13.34 -13.15
N SER A 53 12.84 12.69 -11.98
CA SER A 53 13.95 12.87 -11.03
C SER A 53 15.30 12.46 -11.63
N LEU A 54 15.36 11.31 -12.31
CA LEU A 54 16.56 10.79 -12.96
C LEU A 54 17.00 11.59 -14.19
N SER A 55 16.11 12.36 -14.83
CA SER A 55 16.42 13.13 -16.04
C SER A 55 17.49 14.21 -15.82
N THR A 56 17.70 14.62 -14.57
CA THR A 56 18.72 15.60 -14.16
C THR A 56 20.11 14.98 -13.93
N CYS A 57 20.22 13.66 -14.04
CA CYS A 57 21.44 12.88 -13.80
C CYS A 57 22.16 13.23 -12.47
N PRO A 58 21.48 13.09 -11.32
CA PRO A 58 21.96 13.59 -10.02
C PRO A 58 23.11 12.77 -9.41
N SER A 59 23.43 11.60 -9.97
CA SER A 59 24.43 10.66 -9.44
C SER A 59 25.34 10.13 -10.55
N ASP A 60 26.53 9.66 -10.15
CA ASP A 60 27.50 9.03 -11.06
C ASP A 60 27.20 7.54 -11.26
N TYR A 61 26.74 6.87 -10.19
CA TYR A 61 26.35 5.48 -10.20
C TYR A 61 24.84 5.31 -9.98
N TYR A 62 24.21 4.55 -10.86
CA TYR A 62 22.83 4.13 -10.72
C TYR A 62 22.80 2.64 -10.46
N ILE A 63 22.08 2.20 -9.45
CA ILE A 63 21.91 0.79 -9.13
C ILE A 63 20.45 0.45 -9.24
N LEU A 64 20.12 -0.46 -10.14
CA LEU A 64 18.79 -1.00 -10.30
C LEU A 64 18.78 -2.41 -9.72
N VAL A 65 18.14 -2.57 -8.56
CA VAL A 65 17.96 -3.87 -7.91
C VAL A 65 16.60 -4.43 -8.27
N THR A 66 16.57 -5.68 -8.72
CA THR A 66 15.36 -6.44 -8.98
C THR A 66 15.33 -7.66 -8.08
N GLN A 67 14.34 -7.76 -7.19
CA GLN A 67 14.14 -8.94 -6.35
C GLN A 67 12.75 -9.54 -6.55
N SER A 68 12.71 -10.81 -6.94
CA SER A 68 11.45 -11.54 -7.15
C SER A 68 11.08 -12.41 -5.95
N GLY A 69 9.79 -12.70 -5.80
CA GLY A 69 9.25 -13.59 -4.77
C GLY A 69 9.20 -13.00 -3.36
N VAL A 70 9.16 -11.69 -3.25
CA VAL A 70 9.13 -10.94 -1.99
C VAL A 70 7.86 -10.09 -1.87
N SER A 71 7.55 -9.69 -0.66
CA SER A 71 6.35 -8.94 -0.28
C SER A 71 6.69 -7.86 0.75
N SER A 72 5.80 -6.90 0.98
CA SER A 72 6.03 -5.81 1.95
C SER A 72 6.33 -6.33 3.36
N HIS A 73 5.71 -7.44 3.77
CA HIS A 73 5.96 -8.08 5.07
C HIS A 73 7.41 -8.58 5.25
N ASP A 74 8.08 -8.94 4.15
CA ASP A 74 9.47 -9.39 4.20
C ASP A 74 10.43 -8.26 4.61
N TYR A 75 10.03 -6.99 4.41
CA TYR A 75 10.82 -5.79 4.70
C TYR A 75 10.37 -5.04 5.96
N GLU A 76 9.30 -5.49 6.65
CA GLU A 76 8.85 -4.89 7.91
C GLU A 76 9.89 -5.06 9.03
N SER A 77 10.60 -6.19 9.01
CA SER A 77 11.65 -6.49 10.00
C SER A 77 13.01 -6.03 9.51
N ILE A 78 13.60 -5.08 10.24
CA ILE A 78 14.99 -4.60 10.04
C ILE A 78 16.00 -5.76 10.01
N LYS A 79 15.72 -6.88 10.70
CA LYS A 79 16.62 -8.03 10.77
C LYS A 79 16.75 -8.77 9.43
N ASN A 80 15.73 -8.69 8.58
CA ASN A 80 15.73 -9.39 7.30
C ASN A 80 16.55 -8.65 6.25
N THR A 81 16.61 -7.31 6.35
CA THR A 81 17.29 -6.44 5.38
C THR A 81 17.96 -5.25 6.09
N PRO A 82 18.97 -5.48 6.94
CA PRO A 82 19.58 -4.44 7.77
C PRO A 82 20.16 -3.27 6.97
N VAL A 83 20.80 -3.53 5.82
CA VAL A 83 21.42 -2.48 5.00
C VAL A 83 20.37 -1.65 4.28
N LEU A 84 19.37 -2.29 3.67
CA LEU A 84 18.24 -1.57 3.07
C LEU A 84 17.49 -0.74 4.13
N ALA A 85 17.16 -1.33 5.28
CA ALA A 85 16.45 -0.63 6.35
C ALA A 85 17.27 0.55 6.89
N GLN A 86 18.58 0.38 7.08
CA GLN A 86 19.46 1.48 7.48
C GLN A 86 19.49 2.60 6.44
N ALA A 87 19.55 2.24 5.15
CA ALA A 87 19.55 3.21 4.06
C ALA A 87 18.29 4.08 4.04
N LEU A 88 17.14 3.53 4.44
CA LEU A 88 15.84 4.20 4.44
C LEU A 88 15.53 4.95 5.75
N SER A 89 16.22 4.64 6.85
CA SER A 89 15.94 5.19 8.19
C SER A 89 16.39 6.64 8.44
N GLY A 90 16.87 7.35 7.41
CA GLY A 90 17.36 8.74 7.50
C GLY A 90 18.68 8.92 8.28
N HIS A 91 19.11 7.93 9.05
CA HIS A 91 20.34 7.92 9.86
C HIS A 91 21.46 7.12 9.16
N SER A 92 21.50 7.18 7.84
CA SER A 92 22.43 6.36 7.07
C SER A 92 23.88 6.83 7.27
N ALA A 93 24.75 5.88 7.63
CA ALA A 93 26.19 6.10 7.70
C ALA A 93 26.82 6.39 6.32
N ARG A 94 26.09 6.14 5.22
CA ARG A 94 26.58 6.23 3.83
C ARG A 94 26.25 7.57 3.14
N GLY A 95 25.91 8.61 3.90
CA GLY A 95 25.68 9.95 3.34
C GLY A 95 24.42 10.08 2.48
N ILE A 96 23.42 9.22 2.70
CA ILE A 96 22.14 9.27 1.99
C ILE A 96 21.41 10.57 2.35
N ARG A 97 21.01 11.34 1.33
CA ARG A 97 20.36 12.64 1.48
C ARG A 97 18.86 12.56 1.22
N SER A 98 18.42 11.65 0.36
CA SER A 98 17.01 11.47 0.03
C SER A 98 16.65 9.99 -0.04
N SER A 99 15.46 9.66 0.44
CA SER A 99 14.88 8.32 0.39
C SER A 99 13.39 8.39 0.10
N MET A 100 12.84 7.33 -0.48
CA MET A 100 11.44 7.18 -0.84
C MET A 100 11.06 5.71 -0.66
N VAL A 101 9.91 5.49 -0.03
CA VAL A 101 9.34 4.15 0.15
C VAL A 101 7.89 4.20 -0.30
N VAL A 102 7.55 3.34 -1.24
CA VAL A 102 6.16 3.11 -1.66
C VAL A 102 5.82 1.67 -1.30
N PRO A 103 5.15 1.44 -0.16
CA PRO A 103 4.88 0.08 0.32
C PRO A 103 3.95 -0.72 -0.61
N ASP A 104 3.06 -0.02 -1.31
CA ASP A 104 2.09 -0.64 -2.22
C ASP A 104 2.18 0.00 -3.61
N VAL A 105 2.79 -0.70 -4.56
CA VAL A 105 2.75 -0.36 -5.97
C VAL A 105 1.80 -1.29 -6.70
N THR A 106 0.77 -0.74 -7.35
CA THR A 106 -0.18 -1.52 -8.16
C THR A 106 0.34 -1.69 -9.59
N GLY A 107 0.39 -2.95 -10.05
CA GLY A 107 0.91 -3.32 -11.37
C GLY A 107 2.40 -3.66 -11.37
N SER A 108 2.92 -4.09 -12.53
CA SER A 108 4.33 -4.44 -12.69
C SER A 108 5.16 -3.20 -13.05
N ILE A 109 6.31 -3.05 -12.40
CA ILE A 109 7.27 -2.00 -12.71
C ILE A 109 8.21 -2.53 -13.80
N ASP A 110 8.11 -1.97 -15.00
CA ASP A 110 9.09 -2.22 -16.05
C ASP A 110 10.29 -1.26 -15.90
N SER A 111 11.44 -1.83 -15.59
CA SER A 111 12.69 -1.09 -15.38
C SER A 111 13.45 -0.77 -16.67
N SER A 112 12.98 -1.27 -17.82
CA SER A 112 13.57 -0.99 -19.14
C SER A 112 13.55 0.52 -19.45
N SER A 113 12.43 1.19 -19.13
CA SER A 113 12.22 2.61 -19.38
C SER A 113 13.24 3.49 -18.66
N TRP A 114 13.59 3.16 -17.41
CA TRP A 114 14.64 3.87 -16.68
C TRP A 114 16.03 3.57 -17.24
N THR A 115 16.28 2.34 -17.66
CA THR A 115 17.55 1.95 -18.29
C THR A 115 17.80 2.78 -19.55
N ASP A 116 16.80 2.90 -20.42
CA ASP A 116 16.91 3.63 -21.69
C ASP A 116 17.00 5.13 -21.46
N LEU A 117 16.27 5.67 -20.47
CA LEU A 117 16.40 7.06 -20.05
C LEU A 117 17.82 7.36 -19.56
N LEU A 118 18.37 6.56 -18.66
CA LEU A 118 19.72 6.79 -18.13
C LEU A 118 20.78 6.62 -19.21
N ARG A 119 20.62 5.67 -20.12
CA ARG A 119 21.53 5.47 -21.26
C ARG A 119 21.52 6.67 -22.20
N SER A 120 20.33 7.18 -22.54
CA SER A 120 20.18 8.27 -23.52
C SER A 120 20.50 9.65 -22.95
N LYS A 121 20.11 9.94 -21.71
CA LYS A 121 20.28 11.25 -21.08
C LYS A 121 21.58 11.38 -20.31
N CYS A 122 21.95 10.35 -19.53
CA CYS A 122 23.11 10.38 -18.64
C CYS A 122 24.34 9.68 -19.24
N GLY A 123 24.21 9.07 -20.44
CA GLY A 123 25.33 8.40 -21.11
C GLY A 123 25.88 7.19 -20.37
N VAL A 124 25.08 6.57 -19.49
CA VAL A 124 25.56 5.49 -18.63
C VAL A 124 25.75 4.19 -19.43
N GLN A 125 26.79 3.44 -19.08
CA GLN A 125 26.97 2.08 -19.56
C GLN A 125 26.37 1.08 -18.56
N VAL A 126 25.70 0.05 -19.08
CA VAL A 126 24.99 -0.96 -18.29
C VAL A 126 25.94 -2.12 -17.96
N THR A 127 26.01 -2.49 -16.69
CA THR A 127 26.70 -3.68 -16.20
C THR A 127 25.69 -4.55 -15.47
N GLU A 128 25.60 -5.82 -15.85
CA GLU A 128 24.68 -6.78 -15.22
C GLU A 128 25.43 -7.61 -14.17
N ILE A 129 24.82 -7.72 -12.99
CA ILE A 129 25.31 -8.48 -11.84
C ILE A 129 24.20 -9.42 -11.40
N ASP A 130 24.47 -10.71 -11.47
CA ASP A 130 23.55 -11.75 -11.03
C ASP A 130 23.94 -12.23 -9.62
N GLY A 131 23.13 -11.86 -8.63
CA GLY A 131 23.33 -12.23 -7.24
C GLY A 131 23.23 -13.73 -6.99
N SER A 132 22.55 -14.47 -7.87
CA SER A 132 22.41 -15.94 -7.76
C SER A 132 23.75 -16.65 -7.99
N LYS A 133 24.66 -16.03 -8.76
CA LYS A 133 25.98 -16.58 -9.07
C LYS A 133 27.03 -16.18 -8.01
N GLY A 134 26.68 -15.27 -7.10
CA GLY A 134 27.58 -14.77 -6.06
C GLY A 134 28.83 -14.04 -6.58
N ALA A 135 28.90 -13.76 -7.89
CA ALA A 135 30.06 -13.17 -8.52
C ALA A 135 29.83 -11.67 -8.71
N ILE A 136 30.59 -10.85 -7.99
CA ILE A 136 30.63 -9.41 -8.20
C ILE A 136 31.91 -9.09 -8.99
N PRO A 137 31.85 -8.23 -10.02
CA PRO A 137 33.03 -7.85 -10.77
C PRO A 137 34.11 -7.30 -9.83
N ALA A 138 35.35 -7.79 -9.96
CA ALA A 138 36.47 -7.39 -9.12
C ALA A 138 36.80 -5.88 -9.22
N THR A 139 36.31 -5.21 -10.26
CA THR A 139 36.44 -3.77 -10.42
C THR A 139 35.21 -3.23 -11.15
N ILE A 140 34.55 -2.24 -10.54
CA ILE A 140 33.47 -1.50 -11.20
C ILE A 140 34.13 -0.43 -12.08
N PRO A 141 33.86 -0.40 -13.40
CA PRO A 141 34.49 0.57 -14.30
C PRO A 141 34.06 2.01 -13.97
N SER A 142 34.83 2.98 -14.47
CA SER A 142 34.60 4.41 -14.22
C SER A 142 33.19 4.87 -14.61
N ALA A 143 32.67 5.82 -13.82
CA ALA A 143 31.37 6.47 -13.98
C ALA A 143 31.27 7.31 -15.27
N PRO A 144 30.05 7.61 -15.77
CA PRO A 144 28.75 7.22 -15.22
C PRO A 144 28.31 5.79 -15.61
N ARG A 145 27.73 5.05 -14.68
CA ARG A 145 27.40 3.61 -14.85
C ARG A 145 26.03 3.26 -14.27
N LEU A 146 25.37 2.28 -14.89
CA LEU A 146 24.17 1.63 -14.38
C LEU A 146 24.48 0.17 -14.05
N LEU A 147 24.36 -0.20 -12.78
CA LEU A 147 24.49 -1.58 -12.31
C LEU A 147 23.11 -2.20 -12.18
N LYS A 148 22.81 -3.21 -13.00
CA LYS A 148 21.60 -4.01 -12.86
C LYS A 148 21.90 -5.21 -11.97
N VAL A 149 21.33 -5.24 -10.78
CA VAL A 149 21.55 -6.28 -9.78
C VAL A 149 20.29 -7.13 -9.66
N THR A 150 20.36 -8.39 -10.05
CA THR A 150 19.26 -9.34 -9.90
C THR A 150 19.49 -10.20 -8.67
N LEU A 151 18.61 -10.11 -7.67
CA LEU A 151 18.67 -10.88 -6.44
C LEU A 151 17.82 -12.15 -6.56
N PRO A 152 18.28 -13.30 -6.04
CA PRO A 152 17.55 -14.55 -6.13
C PRO A 152 16.28 -14.52 -5.28
N LYS A 153 15.28 -15.29 -5.74
CA LYS A 153 14.02 -15.50 -5.02
C LYS A 153 14.27 -16.25 -3.70
N PRO A 154 13.75 -15.77 -2.55
CA PRO A 154 13.89 -16.48 -1.29
C PRO A 154 13.14 -17.82 -1.32
N SER A 155 13.77 -18.82 -0.70
CA SER A 155 13.30 -20.20 -0.58
C SER A 155 12.42 -20.40 0.67
N SER A 156 12.42 -21.61 1.26
CA SER A 156 11.72 -21.89 2.52
C SER A 156 12.36 -21.18 3.72
N GLN A 157 13.68 -20.94 3.70
CA GLN A 157 14.39 -20.20 4.74
C GLN A 157 14.41 -18.68 4.47
N ARG A 158 13.22 -18.12 4.21
CA ARG A 158 13.05 -16.74 3.72
C ARG A 158 13.88 -15.69 4.45
N GLN A 159 13.88 -15.68 5.78
CA GLN A 159 14.61 -14.69 6.58
C GLN A 159 16.13 -14.76 6.36
N THR A 160 16.69 -15.96 6.24
CA THR A 160 18.13 -16.16 6.04
C THR A 160 18.51 -15.79 4.61
N ASP A 161 17.69 -16.16 3.64
CA ASP A 161 17.91 -15.82 2.23
C ASP A 161 17.84 -14.31 1.99
N LEU A 162 16.88 -13.62 2.62
CA LEU A 162 16.77 -12.16 2.58
C LEU A 162 17.99 -11.47 3.19
N ALA A 163 18.45 -11.95 4.36
CA ALA A 163 19.63 -11.42 5.00
C ALA A 163 20.90 -11.64 4.16
N HIS A 164 21.01 -12.80 3.49
CA HIS A 164 22.11 -13.08 2.57
C HIS A 164 22.07 -12.17 1.33
N ASN A 165 20.89 -11.96 0.76
CA ASN A 165 20.68 -11.05 -0.37
C ASN A 165 21.01 -9.59 0.00
N ASP A 166 20.63 -9.17 1.21
CA ASP A 166 20.96 -7.83 1.72
C ASP A 166 22.47 -7.67 1.98
N ALA A 167 23.14 -8.72 2.49
CA ALA A 167 24.59 -8.73 2.62
C ALA A 167 25.32 -8.68 1.25
N PHE A 168 24.81 -9.41 0.25
CA PHE A 168 25.31 -9.32 -1.11
C PHE A 168 25.14 -7.90 -1.67
N PHE A 169 23.95 -7.31 -1.51
CA PHE A 169 23.69 -5.93 -1.89
C PHE A 169 24.65 -4.94 -1.19
N ALA A 170 24.93 -5.14 0.09
CA ALA A 170 25.89 -4.33 0.84
C ALA A 170 27.29 -4.36 0.23
N SER A 171 27.77 -5.55 -0.15
CA SER A 171 29.08 -5.69 -0.80
C SER A 171 29.16 -5.01 -2.16
N VAL A 172 28.07 -5.02 -2.95
CA VAL A 172 27.99 -4.25 -4.21
C VAL A 172 28.14 -2.75 -3.94
N LEU A 173 27.48 -2.23 -2.90
CA LEU A 173 27.60 -0.83 -2.51
C LEU A 173 29.02 -0.48 -2.01
N ASP A 174 29.68 -1.40 -1.31
CA ASP A 174 31.03 -1.18 -0.75
C ASP A 174 32.13 -1.17 -1.84
N MET A 175 31.86 -1.77 -3.00
CA MET A 175 32.78 -1.75 -4.15
C MET A 175 32.72 -0.48 -5.00
N LEU A 176 31.78 0.42 -4.72
CA LEU A 176 31.68 1.66 -5.47
C LEU A 176 32.87 2.58 -5.16
N PRO A 177 33.55 3.12 -6.19
CA PRO A 177 34.73 3.96 -5.98
C PRO A 177 34.38 5.37 -5.49
N THR A 178 33.14 5.82 -5.69
CA THR A 178 32.64 7.12 -5.22
C THR A 178 31.42 6.92 -4.32
N GLN A 179 31.09 7.96 -3.53
CA GLN A 179 29.91 7.97 -2.67
C GLN A 179 28.67 8.59 -3.37
N SER A 180 28.74 8.90 -4.67
CA SER A 180 27.67 9.53 -5.46
C SER A 180 26.84 8.49 -6.21
N TYR A 181 25.84 7.93 -5.54
CA TYR A 181 24.97 6.90 -6.11
C TYR A 181 23.48 7.09 -5.81
N THR A 182 22.66 6.53 -6.71
CA THR A 182 21.20 6.38 -6.57
C THR A 182 20.82 4.91 -6.72
N VAL A 183 20.04 4.39 -5.78
CA VAL A 183 19.52 3.02 -5.80
C VAL A 183 18.03 3.04 -6.08
N LEU A 184 17.59 2.21 -7.03
CA LEU A 184 16.22 1.89 -7.32
C LEU A 184 16.00 0.41 -7.01
N TYR A 185 15.11 0.12 -6.07
CA TYR A 185 14.83 -1.24 -5.62
C TYR A 185 13.40 -1.61 -6.01
N THR A 186 13.31 -2.51 -6.98
CA THR A 186 12.05 -3.04 -7.50
C THR A 186 11.82 -4.45 -7.00
N THR A 187 10.58 -4.73 -6.60
CA THR A 187 10.21 -6.06 -6.16
C THR A 187 9.06 -6.61 -6.97
N THR A 188 8.98 -7.94 -7.06
CA THR A 188 7.84 -8.64 -7.66
C THR A 188 7.40 -9.79 -6.77
N ARG A 189 6.10 -10.04 -6.67
CA ARG A 189 5.53 -11.14 -5.87
C ARG A 189 5.72 -12.48 -6.60
N ALA A 190 5.87 -13.56 -5.83
CA ALA A 190 5.82 -14.92 -6.36
C ALA A 190 4.40 -15.23 -6.86
N GLY A 191 4.20 -15.17 -8.17
CA GLY A 191 2.89 -15.41 -8.80
C GLY A 191 2.49 -14.34 -9.84
N ALA A 192 3.15 -13.19 -9.85
CA ALA A 192 3.08 -12.26 -10.97
C ALA A 192 3.92 -12.84 -12.12
N VAL A 193 3.24 -13.59 -12.98
CA VAL A 193 3.75 -14.37 -14.12
C VAL A 193 4.79 -13.57 -14.92
N GLU A 194 5.98 -14.16 -15.12
CA GLU A 194 6.84 -13.87 -16.26
C GLU A 194 6.01 -14.14 -17.52
N VAL A 195 5.83 -13.11 -18.36
CA VAL A 195 5.05 -13.19 -19.60
C VAL A 195 5.64 -14.26 -20.53
N VAL A 196 5.11 -15.48 -20.47
CA VAL A 196 5.16 -16.47 -21.56
C VAL A 196 3.84 -17.26 -21.56
N GLU A 197 3.14 -17.13 -22.69
CA GLU A 197 1.99 -17.92 -23.19
C GLU A 197 0.68 -17.95 -22.39
N SER A 198 -0.36 -17.44 -23.05
CA SER A 198 -1.76 -17.60 -22.71
C SER A 198 -2.15 -19.08 -22.66
N VAL A 199 -2.24 -19.64 -21.46
CA VAL A 199 -3.01 -20.86 -21.23
C VAL A 199 -4.38 -20.43 -20.71
N GLU A 200 -5.37 -20.56 -21.58
CA GLU A 200 -6.79 -20.51 -21.27
C GLU A 200 -7.10 -21.62 -20.27
N TYR A 201 -7.28 -21.26 -19.00
CA TYR A 201 -7.69 -22.20 -17.96
C TYR A 201 -9.21 -22.16 -17.82
N ASP A 202 -9.81 -23.27 -18.24
CA ASP A 202 -11.19 -23.68 -18.10
C ASP A 202 -11.65 -23.56 -16.63
N VAL A 203 -12.68 -22.74 -16.40
CA VAL A 203 -13.21 -22.42 -15.06
C VAL A 203 -14.52 -23.18 -14.87
N GLU A 204 -14.45 -24.49 -14.66
CA GLU A 204 -15.63 -25.26 -14.29
C GLU A 204 -15.26 -26.42 -13.37
N SER A 205 -16.05 -26.58 -12.30
CA SER A 205 -16.05 -27.62 -11.27
C SER A 205 -15.20 -27.36 -10.00
N GLN A 206 -15.91 -27.42 -8.87
CA GLN A 206 -15.46 -27.46 -7.45
C GLN A 206 -15.63 -26.19 -6.60
N LEU A 207 -16.43 -25.20 -7.03
CA LEU A 207 -16.83 -24.08 -6.16
C LEU A 207 -17.97 -24.40 -5.17
N GLN A 208 -18.14 -25.66 -4.75
CA GLN A 208 -19.32 -26.02 -3.96
C GLN A 208 -19.09 -27.11 -2.92
N GLU A 209 -18.01 -27.09 -2.13
CA GLU A 209 -18.05 -27.74 -0.80
C GLU A 209 -16.93 -27.33 0.17
N SER A 210 -16.79 -26.04 0.50
CA SER A 210 -16.04 -25.65 1.71
C SER A 210 -16.32 -24.20 2.15
N LEU A 211 -17.60 -23.83 2.31
CA LEU A 211 -17.98 -22.64 3.08
C LEU A 211 -18.23 -23.01 4.54
N HIS A 212 -17.16 -23.43 5.22
CA HIS A 212 -17.04 -23.36 6.67
C HIS A 212 -15.68 -22.73 6.98
N ILE A 213 -15.58 -21.43 6.72
CA ILE A 213 -14.40 -20.64 7.10
C ILE A 213 -14.62 -20.17 8.54
N ASP A 214 -14.30 -21.02 9.51
CA ASP A 214 -13.90 -20.53 10.83
C ASP A 214 -12.50 -19.93 10.65
N LEU A 215 -12.41 -18.60 10.64
CA LEU A 215 -11.17 -17.85 10.47
C LEU A 215 -10.37 -17.90 11.78
N LYS A 216 -9.84 -19.08 12.12
CA LYS A 216 -8.89 -19.26 13.22
C LYS A 216 -7.57 -18.60 12.81
N ARG A 217 -7.38 -17.36 13.25
CA ARG A 217 -6.12 -16.61 13.13
C ARG A 217 -5.08 -17.30 14.01
N ASP A 218 -4.36 -18.25 13.44
CA ASP A 218 -3.28 -18.97 14.12
C ASP A 218 -2.09 -18.01 14.30
N LEU A 219 -2.12 -17.21 15.37
CA LEU A 219 -0.92 -16.57 15.88
C LEU A 219 -0.08 -17.66 16.54
N GLY A 220 0.80 -18.27 15.75
CA GLY A 220 1.88 -19.11 16.24
C GLY A 220 2.80 -18.31 17.17
N LEU A 221 2.42 -18.23 18.45
CA LEU A 221 3.32 -17.93 19.54
C LEU A 221 3.57 -19.22 20.31
N VAL A 222 4.85 -19.58 20.34
CA VAL A 222 5.46 -20.66 21.10
C VAL A 222 4.88 -20.73 22.52
N VAL A 223 3.89 -21.60 22.73
CA VAL A 223 3.53 -22.08 24.07
C VAL A 223 4.28 -23.38 24.28
N ARG A 224 5.39 -23.23 25.01
CA ARG A 224 6.14 -24.32 25.62
C ARG A 224 5.19 -25.34 26.23
N ALA A 225 5.43 -26.61 25.93
CA ALA A 225 4.92 -27.74 26.68
C ALA A 225 5.17 -27.51 28.18
N GLY A 226 4.10 -27.19 28.91
CA GLY A 226 4.08 -26.98 30.34
C GLY A 226 3.10 -27.98 30.95
N ASN A 227 3.69 -28.99 31.58
CA ASN A 227 3.04 -30.08 32.28
C ASN A 227 1.96 -29.58 33.26
N GLY A 228 0.88 -30.35 33.38
CA GLY A 228 -0.28 -29.98 34.16
C GLY A 228 0.03 -29.59 35.60
N THR A 229 -0.63 -28.54 36.08
CA THR A 229 -0.94 -28.37 37.50
C THR A 229 -2.14 -27.46 37.63
N LYS A 230 -3.13 -27.93 38.39
CA LYS A 230 -4.35 -27.20 38.75
C LYS A 230 -3.98 -26.12 39.77
N ASN A 231 -4.33 -24.87 39.50
CA ASN A 231 -4.41 -23.83 40.53
C ASN A 231 -5.20 -22.61 40.04
N ASN A 232 -6.18 -22.24 40.87
CA ASN A 232 -7.04 -21.06 40.75
C ASN A 232 -6.24 -19.78 40.50
N GLN A 233 -6.32 -19.21 39.30
CA GLN A 233 -6.00 -17.80 39.07
C GLN A 233 -6.97 -17.20 38.05
N THR A 234 -7.53 -16.05 38.43
CA THR A 234 -8.44 -15.16 37.70
C THR A 234 -7.75 -14.48 36.52
N MET A 235 -7.19 -15.25 35.60
CA MET A 235 -6.68 -14.73 34.33
C MET A 235 -7.54 -15.28 33.20
N ILE A 236 -8.37 -14.41 32.65
CA ILE A 236 -9.18 -14.69 31.47
C ILE A 236 -8.20 -14.72 30.29
N ASP A 237 -7.81 -15.91 29.85
CA ASP A 237 -6.98 -16.12 28.66
C ASP A 237 -7.81 -15.87 27.40
N GLY A 238 -7.44 -14.84 26.65
CA GLY A 238 -7.98 -14.49 25.33
C GLY A 238 -7.37 -13.17 24.83
N PRO A 239 -7.21 -12.96 23.52
CA PRO A 239 -6.77 -11.68 22.96
C PRO A 239 -7.64 -10.53 23.50
N LEU A 240 -7.04 -9.34 23.64
CA LEU A 240 -7.63 -8.18 24.32
C LEU A 240 -9.05 -7.80 23.84
N PHE A 241 -9.47 -8.27 22.66
CA PHE A 241 -10.77 -8.00 22.02
C PHE A 241 -11.78 -9.16 22.10
N ASP A 242 -11.43 -10.33 22.64
CA ASP A 242 -12.34 -11.50 22.69
C ASP A 242 -13.62 -11.23 23.51
N LYS A 243 -13.57 -10.24 24.41
CA LYS A 243 -14.73 -9.83 25.22
C LYS A 243 -15.29 -8.46 24.90
N TYR A 244 -14.73 -7.73 23.92
CA TYR A 244 -15.23 -6.40 23.57
C TYR A 244 -16.18 -6.49 22.38
N GLN A 245 -17.46 -6.65 22.68
CA GLN A 245 -18.52 -6.43 21.70
C GLN A 245 -18.78 -4.91 21.58
N PHE A 246 -18.03 -4.23 20.70
CA PHE A 246 -18.16 -2.77 20.47
C PHE A 246 -19.59 -2.32 20.14
N PHE A 247 -20.36 -3.18 19.47
CA PHE A 247 -21.78 -2.98 19.21
C PHE A 247 -22.57 -4.15 19.78
N THR A 248 -23.02 -4.02 21.03
CA THR A 248 -23.99 -4.97 21.58
C THR A 248 -25.26 -4.94 20.73
N PRO A 249 -26.01 -6.05 20.61
CA PRO A 249 -27.22 -6.09 19.79
C PRO A 249 -28.23 -5.02 20.20
N GLY A 250 -28.24 -4.65 21.49
CA GLY A 250 -29.05 -3.55 22.02
C GLY A 250 -28.62 -2.17 21.52
N ILE A 251 -27.33 -1.86 21.50
CA ILE A 251 -26.82 -0.57 20.98
C ILE A 251 -27.13 -0.45 19.48
N PHE A 252 -26.95 -1.52 18.72
CA PHE A 252 -27.25 -1.51 17.28
C PHE A 252 -28.73 -1.28 16.98
N MET A 253 -29.62 -1.98 17.71
CA MET A 253 -31.07 -1.76 17.59
C MET A 253 -31.46 -0.35 18.03
N GLY A 254 -30.85 0.16 19.11
CA GLY A 254 -31.09 1.51 19.61
C GLY A 254 -30.68 2.59 18.61
N LEU A 255 -29.50 2.45 17.99
CA LEU A 255 -29.03 3.38 16.95
C LEU A 255 -29.94 3.39 15.73
N LEU A 256 -30.45 2.21 15.29
CA LEU A 256 -31.39 2.14 14.18
C LEU A 256 -32.72 2.84 14.48
N VAL A 257 -33.28 2.62 15.68
CA VAL A 257 -34.53 3.28 16.08
C VAL A 257 -34.32 4.77 16.25
N SER A 258 -33.21 5.18 16.88
CA SER A 258 -32.85 6.58 17.05
C SER A 258 -32.73 7.30 15.72
N PHE A 259 -32.04 6.71 14.74
CA PHE A 259 -31.91 7.26 13.39
C PHE A 259 -33.28 7.46 12.71
N LEU A 260 -34.19 6.49 12.84
CA LEU A 260 -35.54 6.58 12.28
C LEU A 260 -36.35 7.71 12.93
N LEU A 261 -36.29 7.83 14.26
CA LEU A 261 -36.99 8.90 14.99
C LEU A 261 -36.42 10.29 14.65
N PHE A 262 -35.09 10.42 14.56
CA PHE A 262 -34.44 11.67 14.14
C PHE A 262 -34.80 12.06 12.71
N SER A 263 -34.96 11.11 11.80
CA SER A 263 -35.42 11.38 10.43
C SER A 263 -36.85 11.95 10.41
N ILE A 264 -37.76 11.42 11.21
CA ILE A 264 -39.14 11.92 11.30
C ILE A 264 -39.16 13.30 11.96
N LEU A 265 -38.39 13.47 13.04
CA LEU A 265 -38.23 14.75 13.73
C LEU A 265 -37.68 15.82 12.80
N TYR A 266 -36.67 15.49 11.99
CA TYR A 266 -36.07 16.41 11.02
C TYR A 266 -37.09 16.92 10.00
N VAL A 267 -37.93 16.03 9.45
CA VAL A 267 -39.01 16.42 8.54
C VAL A 267 -40.03 17.31 9.26
N GLY A 268 -40.39 16.98 10.50
CA GLY A 268 -41.31 17.78 11.30
C GLY A 268 -40.80 19.20 11.56
N VAL A 269 -39.54 19.35 11.98
CA VAL A 269 -38.91 20.66 12.20
C VAL A 269 -38.80 21.44 10.89
N SER A 270 -38.45 20.77 9.79
CA SER A 270 -38.37 21.42 8.46
C SER A 270 -39.72 21.94 7.99
N ALA A 271 -40.80 21.21 8.25
CA ALA A 271 -42.16 21.64 7.93
C ALA A 271 -42.59 22.85 8.80
N LEU A 272 -42.26 22.84 10.09
CA LEU A 272 -42.53 23.98 10.98
C LEU A 272 -41.73 25.22 10.59
N ALA A 273 -40.46 25.05 10.21
CA ALA A 273 -39.61 26.15 9.74
C ALA A 273 -40.10 26.75 8.40
N SER A 274 -40.86 25.99 7.61
CA SER A 274 -41.41 26.44 6.33
C SER A 274 -42.70 27.26 6.47
N LEU A 275 -43.27 27.39 7.67
CA LEU A 275 -44.47 28.19 7.90
C LEU A 275 -44.13 29.68 7.78
N GLN A 276 -44.48 30.27 6.65
CA GLN A 276 -44.45 31.71 6.45
C GLN A 276 -45.82 32.28 6.83
N VAL A 277 -45.83 33.27 7.72
CA VAL A 277 -47.04 34.04 8.03
C VAL A 277 -47.16 35.15 6.99
N THR A 278 -48.23 35.11 6.19
CA THR A 278 -48.49 36.15 5.19
C THR A 278 -49.03 37.41 5.87
N TYR A 279 -48.12 38.28 6.31
CA TYR A 279 -48.47 39.55 6.97
C TYR A 279 -49.26 40.52 6.08
N ALA A 280 -49.25 40.34 4.76
CA ALA A 280 -50.02 41.13 3.82
C ALA A 280 -51.55 41.01 4.01
N ALA A 281 -52.05 39.92 4.60
CA ALA A 281 -53.48 39.75 4.90
C ALA A 281 -53.93 40.53 6.15
N PHE A 282 -52.98 40.93 6.99
CA PHE A 282 -53.23 41.79 8.15
C PHE A 282 -52.94 43.27 7.85
N ASP A 283 -52.38 43.57 6.68
CA ASP A 283 -52.23 44.94 6.24
C ASP A 283 -53.57 45.42 5.70
N LYS A 284 -54.09 46.51 6.28
CA LYS A 284 -55.38 47.06 5.88
C LYS A 284 -55.20 47.67 4.50
N GLU A 285 -55.73 47.03 3.47
CA GLU A 285 -55.70 47.55 2.10
C GLU A 285 -56.24 49.00 2.04
N MET A 286 -55.33 49.96 2.00
CA MET A 286 -55.57 51.35 1.61
C MET A 286 -55.32 51.50 0.10
N GLY A 287 -55.64 50.46 -0.69
CA GLY A 287 -55.44 50.41 -2.13
C GLY A 287 -56.76 50.56 -2.88
N GLN A 288 -56.90 51.65 -3.64
CA GLN A 288 -57.84 52.06 -4.71
C GLN A 288 -59.30 51.54 -4.82
N LEU A 289 -59.73 50.49 -4.13
CA LEU A 289 -61.11 50.01 -4.08
C LEU A 289 -61.99 50.81 -3.10
N ALA A 290 -61.40 51.58 -2.17
CA ALA A 290 -62.13 52.54 -1.34
C ALA A 290 -62.71 53.72 -2.16
N ALA A 291 -62.15 54.02 -3.34
CA ALA A 291 -62.62 55.09 -4.21
C ALA A 291 -63.84 54.70 -5.08
N LYS A 292 -64.15 53.40 -5.21
CA LYS A 292 -65.21 52.92 -6.11
C LYS A 292 -66.60 52.82 -5.49
N LYS A 293 -66.76 53.24 -4.22
CA LYS A 293 -68.05 53.19 -3.50
C LYS A 293 -68.76 54.56 -3.38
N GLN A 294 -68.26 55.60 -4.05
CA GLN A 294 -68.78 56.97 -3.98
C GLN A 294 -69.24 57.58 -5.33
N GLN A 295 -69.48 56.75 -6.35
CA GLN A 295 -70.16 57.19 -7.57
C GLN A 295 -71.41 56.36 -7.83
#